data_AF-A0A317G8E3-F1
#
_entry.id   AF-A0A317G8E3-F1
#
_cell.length_a   1.000
_cell.length_b   1.000
_cell.length_c   1.000
_cell.angle_alpha   90.00
_cell.angle_beta   90.00
_cell.angle_gamma   90.00
#
_symmetry.space_group_name_H-M   'P 1'
#
loop_
_entity.id
_entity.type
_entity.pdbx_description
1 polymer ?
#
loop_
_entity_poly.entity_id
_entity_poly.type
_entity_poly.pdbx_seq_one_letter_code
_entity_poly.pdbx_strand_id
1 'polypeptide(L)'
;MGIGCVEQDRGKYYIFGAHSRGQTTAVYLNKIYPQWELCGYLVDNDEENPVNIEDAPVIKIAGDVSFDTNARVYIATRSVSHEHIFAALREIGFTDIVPVDVALDNALRNEFVREYFKKGNRSFTKIEELLTAGFEADDGRDNTAIYVVRSAVDTALEKAVDLNECERYIQAGRALTDADLDGCSVFDNTGDNISSMNRQLCELTALYWIWKNANEDVIGVEHYRRRFILPEGWTELFSGGKADVILPVPLYVRPSLKGNYVLRHDETVWDVMMDKIRNIHGKECAERVASFMEDTGCYSPCNMLIAKKKAYDELCEWLFPVIFAVMEDCGQIQDNYQNRYPGFLSERLISFFFYMNQDKYKVVYADKVFLK
;
A
#
# COMPACT_ATOMS: atom_id res chain seq x y z
N MET A 1 16.73 9.44 9.78
CA MET A 1 18.09 9.15 9.26
C MET A 1 17.94 8.86 7.79
N GLY A 2 18.54 9.68 6.93
CA GLY A 2 18.52 9.44 5.49
C GLY A 2 19.40 8.23 5.12
N ILE A 3 19.25 7.74 3.90
CA ILE A 3 19.99 6.61 3.31
C ILE A 3 21.51 6.78 3.40
N GLY A 4 22.00 7.98 3.70
CA GLY A 4 23.42 8.27 3.96
C GLY A 4 24.06 7.54 5.15
N CYS A 5 23.33 6.79 5.97
CA CYS A 5 23.92 5.83 6.93
C CYS A 5 24.14 4.41 6.34
N VAL A 6 23.79 4.19 5.07
CA VAL A 6 23.95 2.92 4.34
C VAL A 6 25.18 2.94 3.42
N GLU A 7 25.88 4.07 3.32
CA GLU A 7 27.10 4.22 2.53
C GLU A 7 28.32 3.68 3.29
N GLN A 8 28.57 2.38 3.16
CA GLN A 8 29.92 1.83 3.00
C GLN A 8 29.82 0.42 2.42
N ASP A 9 30.73 0.11 1.51
CA ASP A 9 30.89 -1.17 0.81
C ASP A 9 30.86 -2.36 1.78
N ARG A 10 29.68 -2.98 1.95
CA ARG A 10 29.47 -4.12 2.85
C ARG A 10 29.25 -5.36 2.00
N GLY A 11 30.00 -6.41 2.27
CA GLY A 11 29.86 -7.65 1.51
C GLY A 11 28.69 -8.53 1.97
N LYS A 12 28.26 -8.45 3.23
CA LYS A 12 27.39 -9.44 3.87
C LYS A 12 26.40 -8.85 4.87
N TYR A 13 25.21 -9.44 4.95
CA TYR A 13 24.20 -9.09 5.94
C TYR A 13 23.30 -10.26 6.34
N TYR A 14 22.69 -10.17 7.51
CA TYR A 14 21.63 -11.05 7.99
C TYR A 14 20.33 -10.25 8.17
N ILE A 15 19.19 -10.95 8.10
CA ILE A 15 17.90 -10.41 8.51
C ILE A 15 17.42 -11.15 9.76
N PHE A 16 17.12 -10.45 10.84
CA PHE A 16 16.44 -11.04 11.98
C PHE A 16 14.92 -11.01 11.76
N GLY A 17 14.29 -12.18 11.70
CA GLY A 17 12.89 -12.41 11.38
C GLY A 17 12.70 -13.03 9.99
N ALA A 18 12.10 -14.22 9.94
CA ALA A 18 11.91 -15.00 8.71
C ALA A 18 10.51 -14.81 8.06
N HIS A 19 9.63 -14.01 8.69
CA HIS A 19 8.27 -13.74 8.22
C HIS A 19 8.24 -12.64 7.13
N SER A 20 7.03 -12.25 6.72
CA SER A 20 6.78 -11.32 5.60
C SER A 20 7.61 -10.04 5.62
N ARG A 21 7.77 -9.38 6.78
CA ARG A 21 8.56 -8.15 6.91
C ARG A 21 10.05 -8.39 6.66
N GLY A 22 10.60 -9.48 7.19
CA GLY A 22 12.00 -9.86 6.96
C GLY A 22 12.27 -10.22 5.51
N GLN A 23 11.40 -11.04 4.91
CA GLN A 23 11.50 -11.39 3.49
C GLN A 23 11.40 -10.15 2.58
N THR A 24 10.50 -9.22 2.88
CA THR A 24 10.37 -7.96 2.13
C THR A 24 11.61 -7.08 2.27
N THR A 25 12.18 -6.99 3.48
CA THR A 25 13.44 -6.26 3.72
C THR A 25 14.59 -6.84 2.90
N ALA A 26 14.73 -8.18 2.89
CA ALA A 26 15.73 -8.86 2.08
C ALA A 26 15.58 -8.57 0.58
N VAL A 27 14.34 -8.55 0.06
CA VAL A 27 14.07 -8.18 -1.33
C VAL A 27 14.54 -6.76 -1.63
N TYR A 28 14.22 -5.81 -0.76
CA TYR A 28 14.61 -4.42 -0.93
C TYR A 28 16.13 -4.31 -0.99
N LEU A 29 16.82 -4.88 -0.01
CA LEU A 29 18.28 -4.84 0.07
C LEU A 29 18.95 -5.53 -1.14
N ASN A 30 18.51 -6.73 -1.53
CA ASN A 30 19.07 -7.45 -2.68
C ASN A 30 18.88 -6.68 -4.00
N LYS A 31 17.79 -5.93 -4.14
CA LYS A 31 17.53 -5.12 -5.34
C LYS A 31 18.38 -3.84 -5.37
N ILE A 32 18.48 -3.15 -4.23
CA ILE A 32 19.18 -1.87 -4.10
C ILE A 32 20.70 -2.08 -4.07
N TYR A 33 21.15 -3.15 -3.42
CA TYR A 33 22.55 -3.51 -3.22
C TYR A 33 22.81 -4.94 -3.72
N PRO A 34 22.79 -5.20 -5.03
CA PRO A 34 22.94 -6.54 -5.60
C PRO A 34 24.32 -7.19 -5.34
N GLN A 35 25.31 -6.39 -4.91
CA GLN A 35 26.64 -6.85 -4.51
C GLN A 35 26.70 -7.35 -3.06
N TRP A 36 25.65 -7.12 -2.26
CA TRP A 36 25.57 -7.60 -0.88
C TRP A 36 25.07 -9.05 -0.84
N GLU A 37 25.66 -9.86 0.02
CA GLU A 37 25.27 -11.26 0.23
C GLU A 37 24.35 -11.38 1.45
N LEU A 38 23.15 -11.94 1.25
CA LEU A 38 22.27 -12.36 2.34
C LEU A 38 22.78 -13.68 2.93
N CYS A 39 23.35 -13.64 4.12
CA CYS A 39 23.89 -14.82 4.79
C CYS A 39 22.82 -15.72 5.43
N GLY A 40 21.62 -15.18 5.67
CA GLY A 40 20.49 -15.95 6.21
C GLY A 40 19.50 -15.11 7.01
N TYR A 41 18.39 -15.75 7.36
CA TYR A 41 17.39 -15.22 8.28
C TYR A 41 17.64 -15.78 9.68
N LEU A 42 17.71 -14.91 10.68
CA LEU A 42 17.91 -15.28 12.08
C LEU A 42 16.56 -15.33 12.81
N VAL A 43 16.35 -16.33 13.66
CA VAL A 43 15.17 -16.47 14.52
C VAL A 43 15.57 -16.94 15.92
N ASP A 44 14.83 -16.53 16.95
CA ASP A 44 15.07 -16.89 18.36
C ASP A 44 13.92 -17.68 19.00
N ASN A 45 12.82 -17.87 18.27
CA ASN A 45 11.63 -18.54 18.76
C ASN A 45 11.52 -19.98 18.26
N ASP A 46 10.56 -20.71 18.82
CA ASP A 46 10.20 -22.07 18.42
C ASP A 46 9.08 -22.09 17.37
N GLU A 47 8.82 -20.96 16.70
CA GLU A 47 7.84 -20.94 15.61
C GLU A 47 8.33 -21.83 14.46
N GLU A 48 7.39 -22.52 13.83
CA GLU A 48 7.68 -23.32 12.65
C GLU A 48 8.08 -22.38 11.51
N ASN A 49 9.34 -22.45 11.12
CA ASN A 49 9.91 -21.68 10.02
C ASN A 49 10.41 -22.65 8.94
N PRO A 50 10.31 -22.28 7.65
CA PRO A 50 10.91 -23.09 6.59
C PRO A 50 12.43 -23.16 6.80
N VAL A 51 13.04 -24.27 6.39
CA VAL A 51 14.51 -24.45 6.51
C VAL A 51 15.24 -23.38 5.69
N ASN A 52 14.72 -23.06 4.51
CA ASN A 52 15.23 -22.03 3.62
C ASN A 52 14.09 -21.13 3.15
N ILE A 53 14.41 -19.86 2.90
CA ILE A 53 13.57 -18.93 2.16
C ILE A 53 14.31 -18.62 0.88
N GLU A 54 13.79 -19.13 -0.24
CA GLU A 54 14.54 -19.22 -1.50
C GLU A 54 15.86 -19.97 -1.25
N ASP A 55 16.99 -19.34 -1.57
CA ASP A 55 18.33 -19.92 -1.41
C ASP A 55 18.97 -19.56 -0.05
N ALA A 56 18.32 -18.73 0.77
CA ALA A 56 18.87 -18.26 2.04
C ALA A 56 18.39 -19.13 3.23
N PRO A 57 19.28 -19.57 4.12
CA PRO A 57 18.92 -20.41 5.25
C PRO A 57 18.17 -19.63 6.33
N VAL A 58 17.25 -20.30 7.02
CA VAL A 58 16.67 -19.81 8.28
C VAL A 58 17.39 -20.49 9.44
N ILE A 59 18.02 -19.69 10.28
CA ILE A 59 18.96 -20.13 11.31
C ILE A 59 18.42 -19.72 12.67
N LYS A 60 18.16 -20.70 13.52
CA LYS A 60 17.83 -20.45 14.92
C LYS A 60 19.09 -20.03 15.68
N ILE A 61 19.04 -18.91 16.39
CA ILE A 61 20.15 -18.40 17.20
C ILE A 61 20.28 -19.16 18.53
N ALA A 62 20.60 -20.44 18.45
CA ALA A 62 20.79 -21.33 19.60
C ALA A 62 21.96 -22.30 19.37
N GLY A 63 22.63 -22.70 20.45
CA GLY A 63 23.72 -23.68 20.42
C GLY A 63 25.02 -23.14 19.79
N ASP A 64 25.87 -24.06 19.29
CA ASP A 64 27.23 -23.78 18.80
C ASP A 64 27.27 -23.29 17.33
N VAL A 65 26.25 -22.56 16.88
CA VAL A 65 26.24 -22.02 15.50
C VAL A 65 27.20 -20.84 15.41
N SER A 66 28.17 -20.93 14.51
CA SER A 66 29.11 -19.84 14.23
C SER A 66 28.53 -18.87 13.20
N PHE A 67 28.62 -17.57 13.48
CA PHE A 67 28.15 -16.50 12.60
C PHE A 67 29.31 -15.59 12.18
N ASP A 68 29.21 -15.00 10.99
CA ASP A 68 30.10 -13.91 10.59
C ASP A 68 29.65 -12.62 11.29
N THR A 69 30.15 -12.39 12.51
CA THR A 69 29.72 -11.28 13.36
C THR A 69 30.15 -9.89 12.87
N ASN A 70 30.96 -9.83 11.81
CA ASN A 70 31.27 -8.59 11.09
C ASN A 70 30.15 -8.17 10.13
N ALA A 71 29.25 -9.10 9.77
CA ALA A 71 28.09 -8.80 8.93
C ALA A 71 27.07 -7.95 9.69
N ARG A 72 26.37 -7.09 8.97
CA ARG A 72 25.27 -6.28 9.52
C ARG A 72 24.04 -7.15 9.77
N VAL A 73 23.33 -6.93 10.88
CA VAL A 73 22.02 -7.55 11.13
C VAL A 73 20.92 -6.52 11.04
N TYR A 74 19.95 -6.73 10.15
CA TYR A 74 18.73 -5.92 10.10
C TYR A 74 17.60 -6.57 10.92
N ILE A 75 17.10 -5.90 11.95
CA ILE A 75 15.98 -6.42 12.75
C ILE A 75 14.66 -6.05 12.09
N ALA A 76 14.04 -7.02 11.40
CA ALA A 76 12.83 -6.85 10.61
C ALA A 76 11.58 -7.45 11.30
N THR A 77 11.48 -7.25 12.62
CA THR A 77 10.36 -7.72 13.46
C THR A 77 9.55 -6.55 14.04
N ARG A 78 8.54 -6.82 14.88
CA ARG A 78 7.79 -5.79 15.60
C ARG A 78 8.68 -5.15 16.66
N SER A 79 8.58 -3.82 16.83
CA SER A 79 9.44 -3.05 17.73
C SER A 79 9.42 -3.51 19.20
N VAL A 80 8.30 -4.10 19.64
CA VAL A 80 8.13 -4.64 21.00
C VAL A 80 9.14 -5.74 21.35
N SER A 81 9.68 -6.43 20.35
CA SER A 81 10.66 -7.51 20.55
C SER A 81 12.11 -7.02 20.44
N HIS A 82 12.34 -5.76 20.05
CA HIS A 82 13.68 -5.31 19.66
C HIS A 82 14.68 -5.34 20.82
N GLU A 83 14.29 -4.96 22.05
CA GLU A 83 15.22 -4.96 23.19
C GLU A 83 15.84 -6.34 23.46
N HIS A 84 15.00 -7.39 23.49
CA HIS A 84 15.46 -8.77 23.66
C HIS A 84 16.37 -9.21 22.50
N ILE A 85 15.96 -8.93 21.26
CA ILE A 85 16.72 -9.30 20.06
C ILE A 85 18.10 -8.62 20.04
N PHE A 86 18.19 -7.35 20.42
CA PHE A 86 19.46 -6.64 20.56
C PHE A 86 20.37 -7.31 21.59
N ALA A 87 19.84 -7.73 22.73
CA ALA A 87 20.62 -8.41 23.76
C ALA A 87 21.18 -9.74 23.23
N ALA A 88 20.33 -10.57 22.62
CA ALA A 88 20.72 -11.87 22.08
C ALA A 88 21.78 -11.76 20.98
N LEU A 89 21.62 -10.82 20.03
CA LEU A 89 22.59 -10.60 18.95
C LEU A 89 23.95 -10.08 19.47
N ARG A 90 23.94 -9.25 20.52
CA ARG A 90 25.18 -8.76 21.16
C ARG A 90 25.91 -9.85 21.92
N GLU A 91 25.18 -10.76 22.57
CA GLU A 91 25.77 -11.94 23.21
C GLU A 91 26.52 -12.84 22.20
N ILE A 92 25.99 -12.96 20.98
CA ILE A 92 26.63 -13.69 19.88
C ILE A 92 27.87 -12.94 19.34
N GLY A 93 27.95 -11.63 19.56
CA GLY A 93 29.09 -10.80 19.16
C GLY A 93 28.83 -9.86 17.98
N PHE A 94 27.58 -9.75 17.49
CA PHE A 94 27.24 -8.74 16.49
C PHE A 94 27.35 -7.33 17.08
N THR A 95 28.03 -6.44 16.36
CA THR A 95 28.22 -5.04 16.79
C THR A 95 27.45 -4.04 15.94
N ASP A 96 27.10 -4.40 14.71
CA ASP A 96 26.36 -3.55 13.77
C ASP A 96 24.96 -4.12 13.52
N ILE A 97 24.02 -3.63 14.34
CA ILE A 97 22.65 -4.10 14.38
C ILE A 97 21.73 -2.91 14.08
N VAL A 98 20.92 -3.01 13.04
CA VAL A 98 20.08 -1.93 12.53
C VAL A 98 18.61 -2.35 12.63
N PRO A 99 17.79 -1.70 13.47
CA PRO A 99 16.37 -1.97 13.49
C PRO A 99 15.72 -1.41 12.22
N VAL A 100 14.91 -2.21 11.54
CA VAL A 100 14.07 -1.72 10.44
C VAL A 100 12.87 -1.03 11.06
N ASP A 101 13.03 0.25 11.39
CA ASP A 101 11.94 1.10 11.85
C ASP A 101 11.08 1.60 10.68
N VAL A 102 10.08 2.44 10.95
CA VAL A 102 9.18 2.97 9.91
C VAL A 102 9.94 3.86 8.91
N ALA A 103 10.91 4.64 9.39
CA ALA A 103 11.66 5.56 8.54
C ALA A 103 12.57 4.79 7.57
N LEU A 104 13.29 3.77 8.08
CA LEU A 104 14.14 2.92 7.25
C LEU A 104 13.32 2.05 6.30
N ASP A 105 12.19 1.49 6.74
CA ASP A 105 11.29 0.74 5.85
C ASP A 105 10.79 1.60 4.68
N ASN A 106 10.34 2.83 4.96
CA ASN A 106 9.93 3.76 3.92
C ASN A 106 11.07 4.12 2.97
N ALA A 107 12.27 4.38 3.50
CA ALA A 107 13.45 4.71 2.68
C ALA A 107 13.86 3.54 1.76
N LEU A 108 13.95 2.33 2.30
CA LEU A 108 14.25 1.13 1.52
C LEU A 108 13.17 0.85 0.47
N ARG A 109 11.89 0.98 0.84
CA ARG A 109 10.78 0.79 -0.10
C ARG A 109 10.83 1.80 -1.24
N ASN A 110 11.06 3.07 -0.94
CA ASN A 110 11.10 4.13 -1.96
C ASN A 110 12.20 3.87 -2.99
N GLU A 111 13.42 3.53 -2.55
CA GLU A 111 14.50 3.18 -3.46
C GLU A 111 14.25 1.86 -4.20
N PHE A 112 13.72 0.85 -3.51
CA PHE A 112 13.33 -0.40 -4.16
C PHE A 112 12.33 -0.16 -5.30
N VAL A 113 11.25 0.58 -5.05
CA VAL A 113 10.22 0.86 -6.07
C VAL A 113 10.84 1.64 -7.23
N ARG A 114 11.71 2.63 -6.96
CA ARG A 114 12.42 3.39 -7.99
C ARG A 114 13.22 2.45 -8.90
N GLU A 115 14.03 1.57 -8.34
CA GLU A 115 14.84 0.60 -9.10
C GLU A 115 14.00 -0.50 -9.77
N TYR A 116 12.88 -0.88 -9.17
CA TYR A 116 11.93 -1.83 -9.74
C TYR A 116 11.25 -1.24 -10.98
N PHE A 117 10.79 0.00 -10.90
CA PHE A 117 10.03 0.69 -11.96
C PHE A 117 10.93 1.08 -13.14
N LYS A 118 12.17 1.51 -12.87
CA LYS A 118 13.19 1.77 -13.90
C LYS A 118 13.37 0.58 -14.86
N LYS A 119 13.44 -0.65 -14.35
CA LYS A 119 13.58 -1.85 -15.19
C LYS A 119 12.32 -2.17 -16.02
N GLY A 120 11.15 -1.75 -15.55
CA GLY A 120 9.86 -1.98 -16.21
C GLY A 120 9.38 -0.84 -17.11
N ASN A 121 10.24 0.13 -17.42
CA ASN A 121 9.89 1.36 -18.16
C ASN A 121 8.69 2.12 -17.55
N ARG A 122 8.59 2.11 -16.21
CA ARG A 122 7.59 2.85 -15.44
C ARG A 122 8.28 4.02 -14.74
N SER A 123 7.62 5.17 -14.65
CA SER A 123 8.09 6.31 -13.87
C SER A 123 7.72 6.16 -12.39
N PHE A 124 8.65 6.47 -11.50
CA PHE A 124 8.37 6.64 -10.07
C PHE A 124 8.83 8.03 -9.65
N THR A 125 7.87 8.91 -9.41
CA THR A 125 8.09 10.30 -8.99
C THR A 125 7.41 10.52 -7.66
N LYS A 126 8.19 10.90 -6.65
CA LYS A 126 7.67 11.24 -5.33
C LYS A 126 7.17 12.68 -5.28
N ILE A 127 6.16 12.94 -4.45
CA ILE A 127 5.54 14.26 -4.32
C ILE A 127 6.55 15.34 -3.90
N GLU A 128 7.49 14.99 -3.02
CA GLU A 128 8.53 15.87 -2.50
C GLU A 128 9.56 16.28 -3.57
N GLU A 129 9.80 15.44 -4.57
CA GLU A 129 10.70 15.73 -5.69
C GLU A 129 10.16 16.83 -6.61
N LEU A 130 8.84 16.96 -6.70
CA LEU A 130 8.21 17.97 -7.54
C LEU A 130 8.22 19.33 -6.84
N LEU A 131 7.90 19.39 -5.55
CA LEU A 131 7.76 20.66 -4.81
C LEU A 131 9.08 21.43 -4.62
N THR A 132 10.22 20.75 -4.67
CA THR A 132 11.54 21.39 -4.58
C THR A 132 11.93 22.19 -5.82
N ALA A 133 11.17 22.10 -6.91
CA ALA A 133 11.51 22.75 -8.18
C ALA A 133 11.13 24.24 -8.27
N GLY A 134 10.36 24.78 -7.32
CA GLY A 134 9.80 26.13 -7.37
C GLY A 134 8.75 26.26 -8.48
N PHE A 135 7.56 26.76 -8.15
CA PHE A 135 6.50 26.93 -9.13
C PHE A 135 5.92 28.34 -9.08
N GLU A 136 5.53 28.83 -10.26
CA GLU A 136 4.66 29.99 -10.35
C GLU A 136 3.27 29.51 -9.93
N ALA A 137 2.80 30.01 -8.78
CA ALA A 137 1.45 29.76 -8.32
C ALA A 137 0.46 30.29 -9.37
N ASP A 138 -0.43 29.43 -9.85
CA ASP A 138 -1.61 29.86 -10.58
C ASP A 138 -2.61 30.46 -9.56
N ASP A 139 -3.25 31.57 -9.93
CA ASP A 139 -4.25 32.25 -9.10
C ASP A 139 -5.52 31.40 -8.93
N GLY A 140 -5.68 30.35 -9.74
CA GLY A 140 -6.69 29.30 -9.59
C GLY A 140 -6.34 28.30 -8.51
N ARG A 141 -6.99 28.37 -7.34
CA ARG A 141 -6.95 27.29 -6.36
C ARG A 141 -8.02 26.26 -6.70
N ASP A 142 -7.59 25.06 -7.11
CA ASP A 142 -8.48 23.90 -7.25
C ASP A 142 -9.22 23.66 -5.92
N ASN A 143 -10.55 23.59 -5.96
CA ASN A 143 -11.30 23.20 -4.77
C ASN A 143 -10.98 21.74 -4.44
N THR A 144 -10.36 21.51 -3.29
CA THR A 144 -9.78 20.22 -2.93
C THR A 144 -10.41 19.67 -1.65
N ALA A 145 -10.85 18.42 -1.67
CA ALA A 145 -11.28 17.70 -0.47
C ALA A 145 -10.69 16.30 -0.40
N ILE A 146 -10.17 15.93 0.77
CA ILE A 146 -9.76 14.57 1.11
C ILE A 146 -10.76 14.00 2.13
N TYR A 147 -11.44 12.95 1.73
CA TYR A 147 -12.41 12.25 2.55
C TYR A 147 -11.72 11.15 3.37
N VAL A 148 -11.75 11.36 4.69
CA VAL A 148 -11.18 10.45 5.67
C VAL A 148 -12.23 9.43 6.10
N VAL A 149 -12.08 8.20 5.61
CA VAL A 149 -13.07 7.14 5.82
C VAL A 149 -13.01 6.62 7.25
N ARG A 150 -14.15 6.70 7.94
CA ARG A 150 -14.41 6.12 9.26
C ARG A 150 -15.62 5.19 9.21
N SER A 151 -15.65 4.18 10.06
CA SER A 151 -16.77 3.26 10.23
C SER A 151 -17.05 3.05 11.72
N ALA A 152 -18.28 2.68 12.06
CA ALA A 152 -18.68 2.42 13.44
C ALA A 152 -17.99 1.20 14.07
N VAL A 153 -17.38 0.34 13.25
CA VAL A 153 -16.58 -0.81 13.69
C VAL A 153 -15.09 -0.50 13.80
N ASP A 154 -14.69 0.75 13.59
CA ASP A 154 -13.29 1.17 13.74
C ASP A 154 -12.85 1.09 15.20
N THR A 155 -11.61 0.66 15.39
CA THR A 155 -10.98 0.68 16.71
C THR A 155 -10.49 2.09 17.03
N ALA A 156 -10.73 2.57 18.24
CA ALA A 156 -10.25 3.88 18.69
C ALA A 156 -8.73 4.04 18.50
N LEU A 157 -8.30 5.22 18.04
CA LEU A 157 -6.89 5.58 17.95
C LEU A 157 -6.32 5.81 19.35
N GLU A 158 -5.05 5.45 19.56
CA GLU A 158 -4.29 5.79 20.77
C GLU A 158 -4.14 7.30 20.93
N LYS A 159 -4.02 8.02 19.80
CA LYS A 159 -3.90 9.48 19.75
C LYS A 159 -4.80 10.06 18.65
N ALA A 160 -5.61 11.04 19.02
CA ALA A 160 -6.37 11.83 18.06
C ALA A 160 -5.41 12.61 17.14
N VAL A 161 -5.77 12.69 15.85
CA VAL A 161 -5.05 13.46 14.85
C VAL A 161 -6.03 14.45 14.25
N ASP A 162 -5.68 15.72 14.31
CA ASP A 162 -6.49 16.80 13.75
C ASP A 162 -6.53 16.68 12.22
N LEU A 163 -7.65 17.06 11.65
CA LEU A 163 -7.81 17.15 10.21
C LEU A 163 -7.12 18.40 9.68
N ASN A 164 -6.49 18.27 8.52
CA ASN A 164 -5.96 19.40 7.76
C ASN A 164 -7.11 20.17 7.07
N GLU A 165 -6.85 21.37 6.53
CA GLU A 165 -7.91 22.22 5.94
C GLU A 165 -8.68 21.57 4.79
N CYS A 166 -8.02 20.72 3.99
CA CYS A 166 -8.66 19.99 2.90
C CYS A 166 -9.32 18.69 3.35
N GLU A 167 -9.16 18.27 4.60
CA GLU A 167 -9.61 16.96 5.07
C GLU A 167 -10.97 17.06 5.76
N ARG A 168 -11.82 16.07 5.54
CA ARG A 168 -13.11 15.92 6.24
C ARG A 168 -13.45 14.45 6.44
N TYR A 169 -14.04 14.11 7.58
CA TYR A 169 -14.48 12.75 7.82
C TYR A 169 -15.71 12.40 6.96
N ILE A 170 -15.70 11.19 6.40
CA ILE A 170 -16.87 10.50 5.86
C ILE A 170 -17.14 9.23 6.65
N GLN A 171 -18.38 9.07 7.13
CA GLN A 171 -18.82 7.83 7.75
C GLN A 171 -19.27 6.84 6.67
N ALA A 172 -18.50 5.76 6.52
CA ALA A 172 -18.82 4.63 5.68
C ALA A 172 -19.71 3.61 6.40
N GLY A 173 -20.61 2.98 5.65
CA GLY A 173 -21.59 2.04 6.19
C GLY A 173 -22.63 2.70 7.10
N ARG A 174 -22.90 4.01 6.93
CA ARG A 174 -23.87 4.73 7.74
C ARG A 174 -25.27 4.10 7.69
N ALA A 175 -25.64 3.45 6.59
CA ALA A 175 -26.91 2.72 6.45
C ALA A 175 -27.03 1.48 7.36
N LEU A 176 -25.93 1.03 7.98
CA LEU A 176 -25.88 -0.17 8.83
C LEU A 176 -25.90 0.14 10.33
N THR A 177 -26.00 1.41 10.69
CA THR A 177 -25.93 1.89 12.07
C THR A 177 -26.90 3.03 12.26
N ASP A 178 -27.40 3.27 13.46
CA ASP A 178 -28.27 4.43 13.73
C ASP A 178 -27.51 5.67 14.22
N ALA A 179 -26.23 5.51 14.58
CA ALA A 179 -25.41 6.56 15.18
C ALA A 179 -24.53 7.29 14.16
N ASP A 180 -24.50 8.61 14.28
CA ASP A 180 -23.49 9.45 13.62
C ASP A 180 -22.20 9.41 14.43
N LEU A 181 -21.08 9.19 13.76
CA LEU A 181 -19.78 9.26 14.40
C LEU A 181 -19.38 10.72 14.64
N ASP A 182 -18.83 10.98 15.81
CA ASP A 182 -18.38 12.31 16.19
C ASP A 182 -17.37 12.88 15.18
N GLY A 183 -17.56 14.15 14.79
CA GLY A 183 -16.77 14.84 13.77
C GLY A 183 -17.08 14.47 12.32
N CYS A 184 -17.93 13.48 12.03
CA CYS A 184 -18.37 13.19 10.66
C CYS A 184 -19.44 14.19 10.22
N SER A 185 -19.15 14.93 9.14
CA SER A 185 -20.12 15.82 8.48
C SER A 185 -20.63 15.27 7.15
N VAL A 186 -20.07 14.13 6.70
CA VAL A 186 -20.41 13.47 5.45
C VAL A 186 -20.77 12.01 5.73
N PHE A 187 -21.83 11.54 5.10
CA PHE A 187 -22.36 10.19 5.29
C PHE A 187 -22.57 9.49 3.96
N ASP A 188 -21.99 8.30 3.83
CA ASP A 188 -22.03 7.55 2.57
C ASP A 188 -23.41 6.98 2.23
N ASN A 189 -24.44 7.17 3.05
CA ASN A 189 -25.82 6.71 2.81
C ASN A 189 -26.76 7.78 2.25
N THR A 190 -26.21 8.92 1.83
CA THR A 190 -26.96 10.03 1.22
C THR A 190 -26.78 10.04 -0.30
N GLY A 191 -27.67 10.70 -1.06
CA GLY A 191 -27.56 10.79 -2.52
C GLY A 191 -27.53 9.41 -3.20
N ASP A 192 -26.82 9.29 -4.32
CA ASP A 192 -26.58 8.00 -4.98
C ASP A 192 -25.47 7.24 -4.23
N ASN A 193 -25.79 6.04 -3.73
CA ASN A 193 -24.93 5.34 -2.80
C ASN A 193 -25.14 3.83 -2.73
N ILE A 194 -24.15 3.18 -2.09
CA ILE A 194 -24.11 1.74 -1.81
C ILE A 194 -23.74 1.46 -0.34
N SER A 195 -24.10 2.36 0.59
CA SER A 195 -23.71 2.29 2.00
C SER A 195 -24.10 0.98 2.70
N SER A 196 -25.26 0.42 2.35
CA SER A 196 -25.76 -0.84 2.92
C SER A 196 -24.85 -2.05 2.63
N MET A 197 -23.94 -1.92 1.66
CA MET A 197 -23.02 -2.97 1.23
C MET A 197 -21.65 -2.88 1.91
N ASN A 198 -21.46 -1.96 2.87
CA ASN A 198 -20.16 -1.68 3.50
C ASN A 198 -19.52 -2.88 4.22
N ARG A 199 -20.31 -3.83 4.74
CA ARG A 199 -19.77 -5.08 5.33
C ARG A 199 -18.89 -5.85 4.34
N GLN A 200 -19.18 -5.73 3.05
CA GLN A 200 -18.46 -6.43 1.99
C GLN A 200 -17.51 -5.50 1.22
N LEU A 201 -17.98 -4.30 0.89
CA LEU A 201 -17.24 -3.33 0.08
C LEU A 201 -16.27 -2.47 0.88
N CYS A 202 -16.40 -2.44 2.20
CA CYS A 202 -15.58 -1.62 3.10
C CYS A 202 -15.49 -0.17 2.61
N GLU A 203 -14.29 0.40 2.53
CA GLU A 203 -14.05 1.79 2.12
C GLU A 203 -14.50 2.10 0.68
N LEU A 204 -14.80 1.08 -0.14
CA LEU A 204 -15.33 1.29 -1.49
C LEU A 204 -16.73 1.93 -1.48
N THR A 205 -17.50 1.83 -0.38
CA THR A 205 -18.79 2.54 -0.29
C THR A 205 -18.59 4.04 -0.20
N ALA A 206 -17.56 4.50 0.52
CA ALA A 206 -17.15 5.89 0.52
C ALA A 206 -16.57 6.31 -0.85
N LEU A 207 -15.72 5.46 -1.45
CA LEU A 207 -15.15 5.72 -2.79
C LEU A 207 -16.27 5.94 -3.83
N TYR A 208 -17.30 5.08 -3.82
CA TYR A 208 -18.49 5.20 -4.67
C TYR A 208 -19.30 6.46 -4.38
N TRP A 209 -19.58 6.73 -3.09
CA TRP A 209 -20.34 7.91 -2.72
C TRP A 209 -19.67 9.19 -3.20
N ILE A 210 -18.34 9.28 -3.04
CA ILE A 210 -17.54 10.40 -3.51
C ILE A 210 -17.65 10.53 -5.05
N TRP A 211 -17.55 9.43 -5.80
CA TRP A 211 -17.71 9.44 -7.27
C TRP A 211 -19.03 10.10 -7.69
N LYS A 212 -20.12 9.75 -6.99
CA LYS A 212 -21.46 10.19 -7.35
C LYS A 212 -21.87 11.56 -6.83
N ASN A 213 -21.29 12.00 -5.71
CA ASN A 213 -21.84 13.13 -4.96
C ASN A 213 -20.84 14.28 -4.70
N ALA A 214 -19.53 14.03 -4.79
CA ALA A 214 -18.52 15.07 -4.59
C ALA A 214 -18.42 16.00 -5.81
N ASN A 215 -18.14 17.29 -5.57
CA ASN A 215 -18.09 18.33 -6.59
C ASN A 215 -16.74 19.07 -6.63
N GLU A 216 -15.78 18.64 -5.82
CA GLU A 216 -14.43 19.15 -5.75
C GLU A 216 -13.64 18.83 -7.03
N ASP A 217 -12.76 19.75 -7.43
CA ASP A 217 -11.90 19.61 -8.61
C ASP A 217 -10.84 18.53 -8.38
N VAL A 218 -10.36 18.43 -7.12
CA VAL A 218 -9.44 17.40 -6.65
C VAL A 218 -10.06 16.68 -5.47
N ILE A 219 -10.17 15.36 -5.60
CA ILE A 219 -10.82 14.46 -4.65
C ILE A 219 -9.79 13.50 -4.09
N GLY A 220 -9.74 13.39 -2.76
CA GLY A 220 -8.97 12.39 -2.04
C GLY A 220 -9.86 11.41 -1.29
N VAL A 221 -9.41 10.16 -1.19
CA VAL A 221 -9.94 9.17 -0.27
C VAL A 221 -8.79 8.50 0.47
N GLU A 222 -8.92 8.43 1.78
CA GLU A 222 -7.94 7.80 2.66
C GLU A 222 -8.61 7.21 3.91
N HIS A 223 -7.85 6.48 4.73
CA HIS A 223 -8.40 5.81 5.89
C HIS A 223 -8.18 6.61 7.16
N TYR A 224 -8.99 6.34 8.19
CA TYR A 224 -8.78 6.93 9.51
C TYR A 224 -7.44 6.55 10.15
N ARG A 225 -6.92 5.34 9.89
CA ARG A 225 -5.62 4.83 10.42
C ARG A 225 -4.46 4.92 9.43
N ARG A 226 -4.72 5.26 8.17
CA ARG A 226 -3.68 5.36 7.14
C ARG A 226 -3.87 6.67 6.40
N ARG A 227 -2.99 7.62 6.69
CA ARG A 227 -3.03 9.00 6.17
C ARG A 227 -1.90 9.19 5.16
N PHE A 228 -2.13 9.96 4.11
CA PHE A 228 -1.03 10.42 3.27
C PHE A 228 -0.10 11.35 4.07
N ILE A 229 1.20 11.26 3.81
CA ILE A 229 2.17 12.26 4.25
C ILE A 229 2.29 13.27 3.13
N LEU A 230 1.59 14.40 3.29
CA LEU A 230 1.53 15.47 2.29
C LEU A 230 2.38 16.66 2.76
N PRO A 231 3.41 17.07 2.01
CA PRO A 231 4.17 18.28 2.30
C PRO A 231 3.34 19.57 2.05
N GLU A 232 3.79 20.69 2.62
CA GLU A 232 3.22 22.00 2.32
C GLU A 232 3.26 22.29 0.81
N GLY A 233 2.21 22.94 0.28
CA GLY A 233 2.10 23.27 -1.15
C GLY A 233 1.70 22.09 -2.06
N TRP A 234 1.44 20.89 -1.52
CA TRP A 234 1.11 19.70 -2.35
C TRP A 234 -0.05 19.91 -3.33
N THR A 235 -1.04 20.73 -2.99
CA THR A 235 -2.20 21.04 -3.85
C THR A 235 -1.78 21.76 -5.13
N GLU A 236 -0.69 22.53 -5.10
CA GLU A 236 -0.16 23.27 -6.26
C GLU A 236 0.33 22.34 -7.38
N LEU A 237 0.58 21.07 -7.06
CA LEU A 237 0.91 20.08 -8.09
C LEU A 237 -0.25 19.81 -9.04
N PHE A 238 -1.49 19.95 -8.59
CA PHE A 238 -2.68 19.74 -9.43
C PHE A 238 -2.93 20.96 -10.32
N SER A 239 -3.00 22.15 -9.73
CA SER A 239 -3.22 23.41 -10.46
C SER A 239 -2.06 23.72 -11.39
N GLY A 240 -0.82 23.48 -10.96
CA GLY A 240 0.39 23.59 -11.79
C GLY A 240 0.54 22.47 -12.83
N GLY A 241 -0.43 21.54 -12.93
CA GLY A 241 -0.45 20.48 -13.94
C GLY A 241 0.70 19.47 -13.83
N LYS A 242 1.31 19.33 -12.65
CA LYS A 242 2.39 18.38 -12.36
C LYS A 242 1.89 17.01 -11.90
N ALA A 243 0.68 16.96 -11.36
CA ALA A 243 -0.01 15.74 -10.95
C ALA A 243 -1.44 15.73 -11.47
N ASP A 244 -1.91 14.55 -11.87
CA ASP A 244 -3.33 14.27 -12.06
C ASP A 244 -3.84 13.30 -10.98
N VAL A 245 -2.93 12.50 -10.41
CA VAL A 245 -3.21 11.48 -9.39
C VAL A 245 -2.01 11.36 -8.45
N ILE A 246 -2.28 11.32 -7.15
CA ILE A 246 -1.37 10.89 -6.09
C ILE A 246 -1.83 9.52 -5.60
N LEU A 247 -0.94 8.54 -5.67
CA LEU A 247 -1.14 7.21 -5.10
C LEU A 247 -0.19 6.99 -3.91
N PRO A 248 -0.51 6.08 -2.97
CA PRO A 248 0.45 5.66 -1.98
C PRO A 248 1.66 5.02 -2.65
N VAL A 249 2.85 5.20 -2.08
CA VAL A 249 4.03 4.44 -2.52
C VAL A 249 3.69 2.94 -2.59
N PRO A 250 3.96 2.27 -3.73
CA PRO A 250 3.64 0.87 -3.93
C PRO A 250 4.26 -0.04 -2.86
N LEU A 251 3.49 -1.02 -2.40
CA LEU A 251 4.01 -2.15 -1.63
C LEU A 251 4.41 -3.27 -2.59
N TYR A 252 5.43 -4.02 -2.18
CA TYR A 252 5.87 -5.21 -2.89
C TYR A 252 5.32 -6.46 -2.21
N VAL A 253 4.84 -7.40 -3.02
CA VAL A 253 4.41 -8.74 -2.61
C VAL A 253 5.01 -9.80 -3.53
N ARG A 254 5.05 -11.04 -3.02
CA ARG A 254 5.58 -12.21 -3.73
C ARG A 254 4.50 -13.28 -3.95
N PRO A 255 4.68 -14.17 -4.95
CA PRO A 255 5.67 -14.05 -6.04
C PRO A 255 5.29 -12.99 -7.10
N SER A 256 3.99 -12.71 -7.22
CA SER A 256 3.37 -11.71 -8.09
C SER A 256 2.10 -11.18 -7.42
N LEU A 257 1.41 -10.18 -8.00
CA LEU A 257 0.12 -9.72 -7.46
C LEU A 257 -0.93 -10.84 -7.50
N LYS A 258 -0.98 -11.62 -8.59
CA LYS A 258 -1.85 -12.81 -8.70
C LYS A 258 -1.46 -13.86 -7.67
N GLY A 259 -0.19 -14.26 -7.65
CA GLY A 259 0.28 -15.30 -6.73
C GLY A 259 0.06 -14.91 -5.26
N ASN A 260 0.29 -13.64 -4.91
CA ASN A 260 0.01 -13.14 -3.57
C ASN A 260 -1.47 -13.19 -3.23
N TYR A 261 -2.36 -12.89 -4.19
CA TYR A 261 -3.80 -12.97 -3.98
C TYR A 261 -4.22 -14.42 -3.71
N VAL A 262 -3.87 -15.35 -4.60
CA VAL A 262 -4.24 -16.78 -4.51
C VAL A 262 -3.72 -17.45 -3.23
N LEU A 263 -2.55 -17.03 -2.73
CA LEU A 263 -2.02 -17.54 -1.45
C LEU A 263 -2.81 -17.07 -0.22
N ARG A 264 -3.59 -16.00 -0.32
CA ARG A 264 -4.22 -15.33 0.84
C ARG A 264 -5.74 -15.26 0.75
N HIS A 265 -6.28 -15.49 -0.44
CA HIS A 265 -7.67 -15.28 -0.79
C HIS A 265 -8.19 -16.41 -1.67
N ASP A 266 -9.52 -16.50 -1.77
CA ASP A 266 -10.17 -17.50 -2.60
C ASP A 266 -9.87 -17.27 -4.10
N GLU A 267 -9.19 -18.23 -4.72
CA GLU A 267 -8.83 -18.21 -6.15
C GLU A 267 -10.07 -18.19 -7.06
N THR A 268 -11.19 -18.78 -6.63
CA THR A 268 -12.40 -18.80 -7.46
C THR A 268 -12.94 -17.39 -7.71
N VAL A 269 -12.81 -16.50 -6.72
CA VAL A 269 -13.18 -15.09 -6.86
C VAL A 269 -12.26 -14.36 -7.86
N TRP A 270 -10.98 -14.74 -7.90
CA TRP A 270 -10.03 -14.18 -8.86
C TRP A 270 -10.39 -14.58 -10.30
N ASP A 271 -10.74 -15.85 -10.52
CA ASP A 271 -11.14 -16.35 -11.84
C ASP A 271 -12.41 -15.66 -12.33
N VAL A 272 -13.41 -15.50 -11.45
CA VAL A 272 -14.62 -14.73 -11.76
C VAL A 272 -14.27 -13.29 -12.14
N MET A 273 -13.38 -12.61 -11.40
CA MET A 273 -12.91 -11.26 -11.75
C MET A 273 -12.32 -11.21 -13.16
N MET A 274 -11.43 -12.13 -13.51
CA MET A 274 -10.81 -12.16 -14.84
C MET A 274 -11.85 -12.37 -15.95
N ASP A 275 -12.84 -13.23 -15.72
CA ASP A 275 -13.95 -13.45 -16.64
C ASP A 275 -14.83 -12.21 -16.79
N LYS A 276 -15.14 -11.49 -15.69
CA LYS A 276 -15.92 -10.24 -15.75
C LYS A 276 -15.16 -9.14 -16.47
N ILE A 277 -13.85 -8.99 -16.25
CA ILE A 277 -13.03 -8.03 -17.00
C ILE A 277 -13.06 -8.34 -18.50
N ARG A 278 -12.93 -9.61 -18.89
CA ARG A 278 -13.00 -10.02 -20.30
C ARG A 278 -14.35 -9.65 -20.94
N ASN A 279 -15.44 -9.83 -20.21
CA ASN A 279 -16.79 -9.57 -20.72
C ASN A 279 -17.13 -8.08 -20.78
N ILE A 280 -16.67 -7.29 -19.81
CA ILE A 280 -17.00 -5.86 -19.67
C ILE A 280 -16.04 -4.99 -20.48
N HIS A 281 -14.73 -5.24 -20.36
CA HIS A 281 -13.66 -4.41 -20.94
C HIS A 281 -13.00 -5.07 -22.17
N GLY A 282 -13.42 -6.28 -22.53
CA GLY A 282 -12.92 -7.01 -23.70
C GLY A 282 -11.70 -7.87 -23.43
N LYS A 283 -11.45 -8.80 -24.35
CA LYS A 283 -10.37 -9.80 -24.26
C LYS A 283 -8.98 -9.18 -24.14
N GLU A 284 -8.67 -8.16 -24.94
CA GLU A 284 -7.35 -7.51 -24.92
C GLU A 284 -7.07 -6.85 -23.55
N CYS A 285 -8.06 -6.20 -22.95
CA CYS A 285 -7.91 -5.63 -21.62
C CYS A 285 -7.65 -6.73 -20.58
N ALA A 286 -8.39 -7.85 -20.63
CA ALA A 286 -8.19 -8.97 -19.72
C ALA A 286 -6.79 -9.60 -19.86
N GLU A 287 -6.25 -9.72 -21.08
CA GLU A 287 -4.88 -10.20 -21.31
C GLU A 287 -3.83 -9.25 -20.71
N ARG A 288 -4.04 -7.93 -20.83
CA ARG A 288 -3.17 -6.92 -20.20
C ARG A 288 -3.25 -6.98 -18.67
N VAL A 289 -4.44 -7.18 -18.10
CA VAL A 289 -4.61 -7.39 -16.65
C VAL A 289 -3.85 -8.64 -16.23
N ALA A 290 -4.03 -9.76 -16.92
CA ALA A 290 -3.37 -11.02 -16.59
C ALA A 290 -1.84 -10.87 -16.57
N SER A 291 -1.25 -10.29 -17.63
CA SER A 291 0.19 -10.02 -17.69
C SER A 291 0.63 -9.09 -16.57
N PHE A 292 -0.06 -7.97 -16.34
CA PHE A 292 0.32 -7.07 -15.24
C PHE A 292 0.31 -7.77 -13.87
N MET A 293 -0.71 -8.58 -13.58
CA MET A 293 -0.85 -9.25 -12.28
C MET A 293 0.16 -10.38 -12.08
N GLU A 294 0.64 -11.01 -13.16
CA GLU A 294 1.67 -12.06 -13.13
C GLU A 294 3.08 -11.47 -13.10
N ASP A 295 3.33 -10.42 -13.87
CA ASP A 295 4.67 -9.90 -14.12
C ASP A 295 5.12 -8.86 -13.08
N THR A 296 4.21 -8.40 -12.21
CA THR A 296 4.53 -7.45 -11.14
C THR A 296 4.19 -7.95 -9.75
N GLY A 297 4.99 -7.51 -8.77
CA GLY A 297 4.70 -7.62 -7.34
C GLY A 297 4.31 -6.28 -6.69
N CYS A 298 4.28 -5.18 -7.44
CA CYS A 298 4.07 -3.84 -6.90
C CYS A 298 2.64 -3.32 -7.14
N TYR A 299 1.96 -2.92 -6.07
CA TYR A 299 0.64 -2.28 -6.12
C TYR A 299 0.53 -1.16 -5.09
N SER A 300 -0.34 -0.18 -5.37
CA SER A 300 -0.68 0.90 -4.45
C SER A 300 -1.77 0.38 -3.50
N PRO A 301 -1.49 0.22 -2.19
CA PRO A 301 -2.40 -0.45 -1.27
C PRO A 301 -3.55 0.45 -0.79
N CYS A 302 -4.51 -0.15 -0.08
CA CYS A 302 -5.50 0.53 0.74
C CYS A 302 -6.61 1.27 -0.03
N ASN A 303 -6.78 1.08 -1.34
CA ASN A 303 -7.79 1.82 -2.12
C ASN A 303 -7.75 3.34 -1.90
N MET A 304 -6.56 3.88 -1.55
CA MET A 304 -6.36 5.29 -1.27
C MET A 304 -5.84 5.99 -2.52
N LEU A 305 -6.34 7.19 -2.80
CA LEU A 305 -5.85 8.04 -3.88
C LEU A 305 -6.27 9.49 -3.64
N ILE A 306 -5.53 10.43 -4.24
CA ILE A 306 -5.97 11.80 -4.44
C ILE A 306 -5.88 12.08 -5.93
N ALA A 307 -6.93 12.55 -6.58
CA ALA A 307 -6.98 12.67 -8.02
C ALA A 307 -7.84 13.84 -8.47
N LYS A 308 -7.55 14.39 -9.65
CA LYS A 308 -8.50 15.27 -10.35
C LYS A 308 -9.82 14.53 -10.55
N LYS A 309 -10.95 15.25 -10.45
CA LYS A 309 -12.30 14.70 -10.61
C LYS A 309 -12.43 13.79 -11.83
N LYS A 310 -11.91 14.23 -12.98
CA LYS A 310 -11.91 13.44 -14.22
C LYS A 310 -11.21 12.08 -14.08
N ALA A 311 -10.02 12.05 -13.49
CA ALA A 311 -9.26 10.81 -13.31
C ALA A 311 -9.95 9.87 -12.31
N TYR A 312 -10.54 10.44 -11.25
CA TYR A 312 -11.32 9.71 -10.26
C TYR A 312 -12.58 9.09 -10.89
N ASP A 313 -13.31 9.86 -11.70
CA ASP A 313 -14.56 9.42 -12.34
C ASP A 313 -14.32 8.30 -13.34
N GLU A 314 -13.31 8.46 -14.21
CA GLU A 314 -12.96 7.41 -15.17
C GLU A 314 -12.46 6.12 -14.49
N LEU A 315 -11.74 6.24 -13.37
CA LEU A 315 -11.39 5.08 -12.56
C LEU A 315 -12.65 4.37 -12.07
N CYS A 316 -13.60 5.10 -11.51
CA CYS A 316 -14.82 4.53 -10.95
C CYS A 316 -15.73 3.92 -12.01
N GLU A 317 -15.88 4.58 -13.17
CA GLU A 317 -16.59 4.07 -14.34
C GLU A 317 -15.99 2.76 -14.87
N TRP A 318 -14.66 2.61 -14.80
CA TRP A 318 -13.99 1.38 -15.19
C TRP A 318 -14.07 0.27 -14.12
N LEU A 319 -13.92 0.64 -12.85
CA LEU A 319 -13.78 -0.29 -11.72
C LEU A 319 -15.14 -0.87 -11.27
N PHE A 320 -16.13 -0.03 -10.98
CA PHE A 320 -17.35 -0.48 -10.32
C PHE A 320 -18.19 -1.48 -11.12
N PRO A 321 -18.33 -1.37 -12.46
CA PRO A 321 -19.03 -2.39 -13.23
C PRO A 321 -18.44 -3.80 -13.05
N VAL A 322 -17.10 -3.90 -12.99
CA VAL A 322 -16.42 -5.18 -12.73
C VAL A 322 -16.71 -5.65 -11.31
N ILE A 323 -16.55 -4.77 -10.31
CA ILE A 323 -16.78 -5.14 -8.91
C ILE A 323 -18.22 -5.63 -8.69
N PHE A 324 -19.22 -4.93 -9.22
CA PHE A 324 -20.62 -5.33 -9.08
C PHE A 324 -20.90 -6.66 -9.79
N ALA A 325 -20.35 -6.88 -10.98
CA ALA A 325 -20.53 -8.14 -11.69
C ALA A 325 -19.87 -9.32 -10.95
N VAL A 326 -18.70 -9.12 -10.33
CA VAL A 326 -18.08 -10.16 -9.49
C VAL A 326 -18.94 -10.45 -8.27
N MET A 327 -19.48 -9.41 -7.64
CA MET A 327 -20.34 -9.58 -6.46
C MET A 327 -21.65 -10.29 -6.77
N GLU A 328 -22.22 -10.09 -7.95
CA GLU A 328 -23.41 -10.79 -8.41
C GLU A 328 -23.17 -12.31 -8.53
N ASP A 329 -22.01 -12.73 -9.05
CA ASP A 329 -21.67 -14.14 -9.23
C ASP A 329 -21.17 -14.79 -7.93
N CYS A 330 -20.33 -14.09 -7.16
CA CYS A 330 -19.69 -14.65 -5.96
C CYS A 330 -20.57 -14.53 -4.70
N GLY A 331 -21.48 -13.56 -4.63
CA GLY A 331 -22.34 -13.35 -3.47
C GLY A 331 -21.57 -13.04 -2.18
N GLN A 332 -22.13 -13.46 -1.04
CA GLN A 332 -21.48 -13.34 0.27
C GLN A 332 -20.69 -14.59 0.62
N ILE A 333 -19.50 -14.42 1.20
CA ILE A 333 -18.69 -15.49 1.77
C ILE A 333 -18.89 -15.52 3.28
N GLN A 334 -19.04 -16.72 3.87
CA GLN A 334 -19.28 -16.90 5.32
C GLN A 334 -18.13 -16.35 6.19
N ASP A 335 -16.89 -16.51 5.74
CA ASP A 335 -15.74 -15.95 6.42
C ASP A 335 -15.70 -14.42 6.26
N ASN A 336 -15.83 -13.70 7.36
CA ASN A 336 -15.91 -12.23 7.36
C ASN A 336 -14.68 -11.56 6.73
N TYR A 337 -13.50 -12.18 6.81
CA TYR A 337 -12.30 -11.61 6.22
C TYR A 337 -12.30 -11.82 4.70
N GLN A 338 -12.56 -13.03 4.22
CA GLN A 338 -12.66 -13.37 2.80
C GLN A 338 -13.85 -12.68 2.12
N ASN A 339 -14.94 -12.41 2.85
CA ASN A 339 -16.08 -11.69 2.33
C ASN A 339 -15.72 -10.28 1.83
N ARG A 340 -14.60 -9.72 2.29
CA ARG A 340 -14.08 -8.40 1.85
C ARG A 340 -13.34 -8.47 0.51
N TYR A 341 -13.51 -9.55 -0.25
CA TYR A 341 -12.88 -9.73 -1.55
C TYR A 341 -13.03 -8.54 -2.51
N PRO A 342 -14.15 -7.77 -2.56
CA PRO A 342 -14.22 -6.61 -3.46
C PRO A 342 -13.13 -5.58 -3.15
N GLY A 343 -12.85 -5.36 -1.86
CA GLY A 343 -11.78 -4.48 -1.39
C GLY A 343 -10.40 -4.99 -1.81
N PHE A 344 -10.15 -6.31 -1.67
CA PHE A 344 -8.87 -6.92 -2.05
C PHE A 344 -8.62 -6.85 -3.55
N LEU A 345 -9.63 -7.13 -4.38
CA LEU A 345 -9.54 -7.00 -5.84
C LEU A 345 -9.28 -5.54 -6.26
N SER A 346 -10.03 -4.60 -5.67
CA SER A 346 -9.95 -3.18 -6.01
C SER A 346 -8.55 -2.59 -5.84
N GLU A 347 -7.79 -2.99 -4.81
CA GLU A 347 -6.42 -2.49 -4.62
C GLU A 347 -5.51 -2.81 -5.83
N ARG A 348 -5.67 -4.01 -6.40
CA ARG A 348 -4.92 -4.43 -7.59
C ARG A 348 -5.45 -3.74 -8.84
N LEU A 349 -6.77 -3.66 -8.98
CA LEU A 349 -7.43 -3.07 -10.15
C LEU A 349 -7.18 -1.56 -10.27
N ILE A 350 -7.19 -0.80 -9.17
CA ILE A 350 -6.83 0.63 -9.15
C ILE A 350 -5.38 0.80 -9.62
N SER A 351 -4.47 -0.05 -9.12
CA SER A 351 -3.06 -0.03 -9.52
C SER A 351 -2.88 -0.30 -11.02
N PHE A 352 -3.62 -1.28 -11.56
CA PHE A 352 -3.63 -1.59 -12.98
C PHE A 352 -4.21 -0.45 -13.81
N PHE A 353 -5.33 0.14 -13.39
CA PHE A 353 -6.00 1.22 -14.11
C PHE A 353 -5.05 2.40 -14.39
N PHE A 354 -4.29 2.84 -13.38
CA PHE A 354 -3.33 3.93 -13.57
C PHE A 354 -2.07 3.49 -14.31
N TYR A 355 -1.66 2.22 -14.19
CA TYR A 355 -0.58 1.67 -15.01
C TYR A 355 -0.96 1.67 -16.51
N MET A 356 -2.14 1.17 -16.87
CA MET A 356 -2.55 1.09 -18.27
C MET A 356 -2.80 2.46 -18.91
N ASN A 357 -3.05 3.49 -18.09
CA ASN A 357 -3.29 4.88 -18.48
C ASN A 357 -2.10 5.80 -18.14
N GLN A 358 -0.89 5.27 -18.00
CA GLN A 358 0.29 6.06 -17.62
C GLN A 358 0.66 7.17 -18.62
N ASP A 359 0.28 7.03 -19.90
CA ASP A 359 0.47 8.07 -20.92
C ASP A 359 -0.59 9.18 -20.82
N LYS A 360 -1.71 8.90 -20.15
CA LYS A 360 -2.84 9.81 -19.98
C LYS A 360 -2.76 10.60 -18.67
N TYR A 361 -2.27 9.98 -17.59
CA TYR A 361 -2.28 10.54 -16.25
C TYR A 361 -0.88 10.69 -15.66
N LYS A 362 -0.58 11.88 -15.12
CA LYS A 362 0.64 12.11 -14.33
C LYS A 362 0.44 11.57 -12.92
N VAL A 363 0.90 10.34 -12.71
CA VAL A 363 0.87 9.66 -11.42
C VAL A 363 2.08 10.05 -10.58
N VAL A 364 1.82 10.54 -9.37
CA VAL A 364 2.81 10.91 -8.36
C VAL A 364 2.59 10.03 -7.12
N TYR A 365 3.64 9.79 -6.35
CA TYR A 365 3.58 8.93 -5.17
C TYR A 365 3.82 9.70 -3.88
N ALA A 366 2.98 9.46 -2.87
CA ALA A 366 3.15 9.98 -1.52
C ALA A 366 3.35 8.82 -0.54
N ASP A 367 4.20 9.03 0.47
CA ASP A 367 4.28 8.09 1.57
C ASP A 367 3.00 8.17 2.41
N LYS A 368 2.78 7.16 3.25
CA LYS A 368 1.66 7.12 4.18
C LYS A 368 2.15 6.78 5.57
N VAL A 369 1.44 7.28 6.57
CA VAL A 369 1.66 6.95 7.98
C VAL A 369 0.55 6.02 8.46
N PHE A 370 0.92 5.08 9.34
CA PHE A 370 -0.04 4.28 10.09
C PHE A 370 -0.21 4.90 11.48
N LEU A 371 -1.44 5.32 11.81
CA LEU A 371 -1.82 5.83 13.12
C LEU A 371 -2.19 4.65 14.03
N LYS A 372 -1.69 4.67 15.27
CA LYS A 372 -1.94 3.61 16.25
C LYS A 372 -3.27 3.81 16.96
#